data_AF-A0A557RFD1-F1
#
_entry.id   AF-A0A557RFD1-F1
#
_cell.length_a   1.000
_cell.length_b   1.000
_cell.length_c   1.000
_cell.angle_alpha   90.00
_cell.angle_beta   90.00
_cell.angle_gamma   90.00
#
_symmetry.space_group_name_H-M   'P 1'
#
loop_
_entity.id
_entity.type
_entity.pdbx_description
1 polymer ?
#
loop_
_entity_poly.entity_id
_entity_poly.type
_entity_poly.pdbx_seq_one_letter_code
_entity_poly.pdbx_strand_id
1 'polypeptide(L)'
;MVDSGLALLEELAELLEREPDTRVAMNDRMLQVQREQTSSDIRLRRVHGVGVDAGVRYPAVDVSTTLNGNITAPSNPRMRAYRLNPQCAIGAVQSRAPGGVEAVVLGSRICIDSEVPWSATGRHLVRLAVTDAGGHLFVDCVAGERTLARAGMGVWRNSIQGIRPTETDGWRVLRRTADSLWAQPLGWPGVRGARIGIAVQGNNARVGRGLEYRLEMPATDTDAEALAAYCDALNQQEWETATGAPHIGAWSVTEAGQCCYRASVPARLGRRMPDLPRQLLATSGARANAAMAVQAMRD
;
A
#
# COMPACT_ATOMS: atom_id res chain seq x y z
N MET A 1 10.60 29.06 -14.92
CA MET A 1 9.66 28.23 -14.13
C MET A 1 10.44 27.01 -13.69
N VAL A 2 10.72 26.87 -12.41
CA VAL A 2 11.35 25.64 -11.87
C VAL A 2 10.31 24.54 -12.02
N ASP A 3 10.69 23.43 -12.66
CA ASP A 3 9.80 22.29 -12.85
C ASP A 3 9.43 21.73 -11.47
N SER A 4 8.17 21.87 -11.07
CA SER A 4 7.68 21.41 -9.76
C SER A 4 7.93 19.92 -9.51
N GLY A 5 8.11 19.13 -10.58
CA GLY A 5 8.50 17.73 -10.47
C GLY A 5 9.95 17.54 -10.02
N LEU A 6 10.88 18.33 -10.54
CA LEU A 6 12.29 18.23 -10.17
C LEU A 6 12.50 18.54 -8.68
N ALA A 7 11.86 19.58 -8.17
CA ALA A 7 11.94 19.95 -6.75
C ALA A 7 11.43 18.85 -5.81
N LEU A 8 10.40 18.08 -6.23
CA LEU A 8 9.90 16.93 -5.46
C LEU A 8 10.90 15.77 -5.44
N LEU A 9 11.56 15.51 -6.57
CA LEU A 9 12.60 14.48 -6.66
C LEU A 9 13.85 14.86 -5.85
N GLU A 10 14.23 16.14 -5.86
CA GLU A 10 15.31 16.69 -5.02
C GLU A 10 15.00 16.52 -3.53
N GLU A 11 13.79 16.88 -3.08
CA GLU A 11 13.37 16.67 -1.68
C GLU A 11 13.43 15.18 -1.30
N LEU A 12 12.98 14.28 -2.19
CA LEU A 12 13.06 12.84 -1.96
C LEU A 12 14.51 12.36 -1.90
N ALA A 13 15.39 12.86 -2.78
CA ALA A 13 16.79 12.50 -2.80
C ALA A 13 17.45 12.86 -1.45
N GLU A 14 17.30 14.10 -1.00
CA GLU A 14 17.82 14.55 0.30
C GLU A 14 17.27 13.75 1.48
N LEU A 15 15.99 13.38 1.42
CA LEU A 15 15.35 12.57 2.46
C LEU A 15 15.92 11.14 2.50
N LEU A 16 16.15 10.54 1.34
CA LEU A 16 16.58 9.15 1.19
C LEU A 16 18.09 8.97 1.39
N GLU A 17 18.90 9.97 1.05
CA GLU A 17 20.34 9.98 1.35
C GLU A 17 20.65 9.93 2.86
N ARG A 18 19.69 10.31 3.70
CA ARG A 18 19.79 10.21 5.17
C ARG A 18 19.51 8.80 5.69
N GLU A 19 19.02 7.89 4.86
CA GLU A 19 18.83 6.50 5.26
C GLU A 19 20.17 5.74 5.24
N PRO A 20 20.42 4.88 6.22
CA PRO A 20 21.64 4.07 6.24
C PRO A 20 21.72 3.15 5.02
N ASP A 21 22.94 2.90 4.57
CA ASP A 21 23.26 1.96 3.48
C ASP A 21 22.50 2.24 2.17
N THR A 22 22.18 3.51 1.92
CA THR A 22 21.40 3.96 0.78
C THR A 22 22.26 4.80 -0.15
N ARG A 23 22.26 4.45 -1.44
CA ARG A 23 22.87 5.22 -2.51
C ARG A 23 21.77 5.77 -3.40
N VAL A 24 21.84 7.06 -3.69
CA VAL A 24 20.83 7.75 -4.49
C VAL A 24 21.49 8.26 -5.76
N ALA A 25 20.84 8.05 -6.90
CA ALA A 25 21.23 8.59 -8.20
C ALA A 25 20.00 9.22 -8.84
N MET A 26 20.12 10.47 -9.27
CA MET A 26 19.01 11.22 -9.84
C MET A 26 19.32 11.61 -11.29
N ASN A 27 18.30 11.55 -12.13
CA ASN A 27 18.28 12.23 -13.43
C ASN A 27 16.97 13.05 -13.55
N ASP A 28 16.82 13.77 -14.66
CA ASP A 28 15.73 14.73 -14.89
C ASP A 28 14.31 14.16 -14.76
N ARG A 29 14.13 12.84 -14.72
CA ARG A 29 12.81 12.19 -14.72
C ARG A 29 12.64 11.08 -13.68
N MET A 30 13.70 10.72 -12.97
CA MET A 30 13.72 9.53 -12.14
C MET A 30 14.75 9.65 -11.03
N LEU A 31 14.35 9.20 -9.84
CA LEU A 31 15.25 8.96 -8.73
C LEU A 31 15.47 7.45 -8.59
N GLN A 32 16.70 7.01 -8.71
CA GLN A 32 17.08 5.63 -8.45
C GLN A 32 17.71 5.53 -7.06
N VAL A 33 17.27 4.53 -6.30
CA VAL A 33 17.75 4.27 -4.94
C VAL A 33 18.25 2.85 -4.87
N GLN A 34 19.52 2.67 -4.53
CA GLN A 34 20.16 1.39 -4.37
C GLN A 34 20.45 1.14 -2.89
N ARG A 35 20.08 -0.04 -2.43
CA ARG A 35 20.38 -0.58 -1.09
C ARG A 35 20.96 -1.97 -1.24
N GLU A 36 21.44 -2.56 -0.16
CA GLU A 36 22.12 -3.86 -0.18
C GLU A 36 21.33 -4.93 -0.97
N GLN A 37 20.03 -5.07 -0.68
CA GLN A 37 19.19 -6.14 -1.22
C GLN A 37 18.14 -5.67 -2.23
N THR A 38 18.02 -4.36 -2.45
CA THR A 38 16.97 -3.79 -3.30
C THR A 38 17.47 -2.65 -4.16
N SER A 39 16.84 -2.48 -5.32
CA SER A 39 16.98 -1.31 -6.17
C SER A 39 15.59 -0.78 -6.49
N SER A 40 15.35 0.51 -6.23
CA SER A 40 14.07 1.16 -6.43
C SER A 40 14.18 2.29 -7.44
N ASP A 41 13.32 2.26 -8.45
CA ASP A 41 13.11 3.37 -9.37
C ASP A 41 11.87 4.16 -8.91
N ILE A 42 12.04 5.48 -8.76
CA ILE A 42 10.98 6.40 -8.35
C ILE A 42 10.69 7.36 -9.50
N ARG A 43 9.42 7.44 -9.91
CA ARG A 43 8.99 8.28 -11.03
C ARG A 43 7.78 9.10 -10.66
N LEU A 44 7.76 10.35 -11.10
CA LEU A 44 6.60 11.20 -11.01
C LEU A 44 5.70 10.98 -12.22
N ARG A 45 4.39 10.90 -11.98
CA ARG A 45 3.40 10.78 -13.05
C ARG A 45 2.09 11.46 -12.69
N ARG A 46 1.17 11.47 -13.66
CA ARG A 46 -0.24 11.74 -13.41
C ARG A 46 -1.08 10.52 -13.76
N VAL A 47 -1.95 10.12 -12.86
CA VAL A 47 -2.81 8.95 -12.98
C VAL A 47 -4.28 9.35 -12.98
N HIS A 48 -5.08 8.62 -13.76
CA HIS A 48 -6.52 8.81 -13.78
C HIS A 48 -7.16 8.13 -12.57
N GLY A 49 -8.10 8.81 -11.92
CA GLY A 49 -9.00 8.20 -10.94
C GLY A 49 -9.95 7.20 -11.59
N VAL A 50 -10.44 6.25 -10.80
CA VAL A 50 -11.45 5.26 -11.20
C VAL A 50 -12.64 5.28 -10.25
N GLY A 51 -13.78 4.74 -10.70
CA GLY A 51 -15.01 4.74 -9.92
C GLY A 51 -15.51 6.15 -9.67
N VAL A 52 -15.64 6.52 -8.40
CA VAL A 52 -16.12 7.86 -7.97
C VAL A 52 -15.19 9.00 -8.39
N ASP A 53 -13.90 8.70 -8.62
CA ASP A 53 -12.89 9.67 -9.02
C ASP A 53 -12.64 9.70 -10.54
N ALA A 54 -13.52 9.06 -11.33
CA ALA A 54 -13.37 9.01 -12.79
C ALA A 54 -13.32 10.41 -13.41
N GLY A 55 -12.34 10.64 -14.29
CA GLY A 55 -12.11 11.92 -14.95
C GLY A 55 -11.13 12.85 -14.22
N VAL A 56 -10.79 12.58 -12.96
CA VAL A 56 -9.79 13.34 -12.20
C VAL A 56 -8.38 12.80 -12.48
N ARG A 57 -7.38 13.69 -12.56
CA ARG A 57 -5.96 13.32 -12.72
C ARG A 57 -5.12 13.72 -11.52
N TYR A 58 -4.68 12.74 -10.75
CA TYR A 58 -3.88 12.95 -9.55
C TYR A 58 -2.38 12.98 -9.88
N PRO A 59 -1.60 13.90 -9.30
CA PRO A 59 -0.16 13.73 -9.21
C PRO A 59 0.13 12.48 -8.37
N ALA A 60 1.05 11.64 -8.85
CA ALA A 60 1.43 10.40 -8.18
C ALA A 60 2.92 10.13 -8.29
N VAL A 61 3.43 9.41 -7.29
CA VAL A 61 4.79 8.90 -7.23
C VAL A 61 4.73 7.38 -7.34
N ASP A 62 5.27 6.83 -8.42
CA ASP A 62 5.45 5.39 -8.60
C ASP A 62 6.78 4.97 -7.99
N VAL A 63 6.77 3.86 -7.26
CA VAL A 63 7.96 3.21 -6.73
C VAL A 63 7.96 1.77 -7.23
N SER A 64 8.96 1.44 -8.06
CA SER A 64 9.21 0.08 -8.54
C SER A 64 10.46 -0.45 -7.90
N THR A 65 10.33 -1.49 -7.07
CA THR A 65 11.47 -2.09 -6.36
C THR A 65 11.76 -3.48 -6.91
N THR A 66 12.99 -3.68 -7.37
CA THR A 66 13.55 -5.00 -7.73
C THR A 66 14.43 -5.51 -6.60
N LEU A 67 14.45 -6.83 -6.42
CA LEU A 67 15.32 -7.50 -5.45
C LEU A 67 16.69 -7.80 -6.09
N ASN A 68 17.78 -7.49 -5.40
CA ASN A 68 19.13 -7.80 -5.84
C ASN A 68 19.38 -9.32 -5.69
N GLY A 69 20.12 -9.93 -6.63
CA GLY A 69 20.56 -11.33 -6.49
C GLY A 69 19.86 -12.37 -7.38
N ASN A 70 19.43 -12.00 -8.60
CA ASN A 70 18.86 -12.94 -9.60
C ASN A 70 17.66 -13.76 -9.10
N ILE A 71 16.72 -13.12 -8.42
CA ILE A 71 15.43 -13.77 -8.10
C ILE A 71 14.53 -13.70 -9.32
N THR A 72 14.75 -14.62 -10.26
CA THR A 72 13.77 -14.96 -11.30
C THR A 72 12.83 -16.01 -10.73
N ALA A 73 11.67 -15.58 -10.25
CA ALA A 73 10.63 -16.48 -9.82
C ALA A 73 9.54 -16.53 -10.91
N PRO A 74 9.12 -17.71 -11.38
CA PRO A 74 7.90 -17.84 -12.16
C PRO A 74 6.75 -17.27 -11.34
N SER A 75 6.25 -16.09 -11.73
CA SER A 75 5.13 -15.45 -11.06
C SER A 75 3.92 -15.54 -11.96
N ASN A 76 3.09 -16.56 -11.73
CA ASN A 76 1.73 -16.60 -12.26
C ASN A 76 0.76 -15.95 -11.25
N PRO A 77 -0.46 -15.59 -11.67
CA PRO A 77 -1.45 -14.96 -10.79
C PRO A 77 -1.67 -15.75 -9.49
N ARG A 78 -1.74 -17.08 -9.57
CA ARG A 78 -1.94 -17.95 -8.40
C ARG A 78 -0.81 -17.84 -7.37
N MET A 79 0.44 -17.88 -7.83
CA MET A 79 1.62 -17.71 -6.96
C MET A 79 1.64 -16.34 -6.30
N ARG A 80 1.33 -15.28 -7.06
CA ARG A 80 1.26 -13.92 -6.51
C ARG A 80 0.16 -13.81 -5.46
N ALA A 81 -1.05 -14.23 -5.80
CA ALA A 81 -2.23 -14.03 -4.96
C ALA A 81 -2.22 -14.87 -3.67
N TYR A 82 -1.74 -16.12 -3.71
CA TYR A 82 -1.79 -17.05 -2.57
C TYR A 82 -0.49 -17.14 -1.75
N ARG A 83 0.66 -16.72 -2.30
CA ARG A 83 1.95 -16.91 -1.61
C ARG A 83 2.75 -15.63 -1.47
N LEU A 84 2.99 -14.90 -2.56
CA LEU A 84 3.91 -13.76 -2.53
C LEU A 84 3.27 -12.52 -1.89
N ASN A 85 2.12 -12.06 -2.41
CA ASN A 85 1.44 -10.87 -1.90
C ASN A 85 0.95 -10.99 -0.45
N PRO A 86 0.49 -12.15 0.05
CA PRO A 86 0.22 -12.32 1.47
C PRO A 86 1.43 -12.09 2.37
N GLN A 87 2.67 -12.23 1.86
CA GLN A 87 3.87 -12.02 2.64
C GLN A 87 4.37 -10.57 2.57
N CYS A 88 3.96 -9.80 1.57
CA CYS A 88 4.35 -8.41 1.40
C CYS A 88 3.85 -7.51 2.55
N ALA A 89 4.77 -6.83 3.22
CA ALA A 89 4.44 -5.73 4.13
C ALA A 89 3.93 -4.50 3.36
N ILE A 90 4.69 -4.10 2.33
CA ILE A 90 4.51 -2.88 1.55
C ILE A 90 4.64 -3.21 0.07
N GLY A 91 3.70 -2.67 -0.71
CA GLY A 91 3.59 -2.89 -2.15
C GLY A 91 3.09 -4.27 -2.54
N ALA A 92 2.87 -4.46 -3.83
CA ALA A 92 2.43 -5.71 -4.43
C ALA A 92 3.47 -6.26 -5.39
N VAL A 93 3.64 -7.59 -5.40
CA VAL A 93 4.38 -8.26 -6.48
C VAL A 93 3.58 -8.14 -7.77
N GLN A 94 4.25 -7.68 -8.83
CA GLN A 94 3.67 -7.46 -10.15
C GLN A 94 4.51 -8.14 -11.23
N SER A 95 3.87 -8.45 -12.37
CA SER A 95 4.55 -8.85 -13.59
C SER A 95 4.78 -7.63 -14.47
N ARG A 96 5.98 -7.48 -15.03
CA ARG A 96 6.32 -6.34 -15.89
C ARG A 96 5.87 -6.54 -17.35
N ALA A 97 5.57 -7.78 -17.77
CA ALA A 97 4.98 -8.11 -19.05
C ALA A 97 3.92 -9.25 -18.97
N PRO A 98 2.90 -9.26 -19.84
CA PRO A 98 2.06 -10.44 -20.04
C PRO A 98 2.85 -11.50 -20.84
N GLY A 99 3.24 -12.60 -20.19
CA GLY A 99 3.70 -13.82 -20.87
C GLY A 99 5.20 -14.16 -20.85
N GLY A 100 6.05 -13.47 -20.06
CA GLY A 100 7.48 -13.79 -19.92
C GLY A 100 7.88 -14.29 -18.51
N VAL A 101 8.95 -15.09 -18.42
CA VAL A 101 9.60 -15.43 -17.14
C VAL A 101 10.47 -14.25 -16.72
N GLU A 102 9.89 -13.27 -16.03
CA GLU A 102 10.58 -12.02 -15.67
C GLU A 102 10.82 -11.86 -14.16
N ALA A 103 11.78 -11.00 -13.84
CA ALA A 103 12.11 -10.58 -12.48
C ALA A 103 10.88 -10.02 -11.76
N VAL A 104 10.65 -10.49 -10.54
CA VAL A 104 9.58 -10.00 -9.67
C VAL A 104 9.87 -8.55 -9.28
N VAL A 105 8.91 -7.65 -9.56
CA VAL A 105 8.95 -6.26 -9.14
C VAL A 105 7.90 -6.06 -8.04
N LEU A 106 8.26 -5.32 -7.00
CA LEU A 106 7.34 -4.81 -5.99
C LEU A 106 6.92 -3.40 -6.38
N GLY A 107 5.63 -3.21 -6.63
CA GLY A 107 5.05 -1.93 -7.00
C GLY A 107 4.36 -1.26 -5.82
N SER A 108 4.62 0.03 -5.59
CA SER A 108 3.78 0.93 -4.80
C SER A 108 3.52 2.23 -5.56
N ARG A 109 2.39 2.88 -5.27
CA ARG A 109 2.04 4.17 -5.87
C ARG A 109 1.36 5.09 -4.87
N ILE A 110 1.93 6.27 -4.70
CA ILE A 110 1.44 7.27 -3.75
C ILE A 110 0.79 8.39 -4.55
N CYS A 111 -0.55 8.44 -4.55
CA CYS A 111 -1.30 9.58 -5.08
C CYS A 111 -1.26 10.73 -4.06
N ILE A 112 -1.05 11.94 -4.54
CA ILE A 112 -1.01 13.16 -3.71
C ILE A 112 -2.33 13.89 -3.91
N ASP A 113 -3.07 14.06 -2.81
CA ASP A 113 -4.34 14.78 -2.76
C ASP A 113 -4.55 15.43 -1.38
N SER A 114 -5.78 15.90 -1.10
CA SER A 114 -6.12 16.51 0.19
C SER A 114 -6.14 15.51 1.35
N GLU A 115 -6.39 14.23 1.08
CA GLU A 115 -6.43 13.19 2.09
C GLU A 115 -5.01 12.69 2.40
N VAL A 116 -4.16 12.56 1.39
CA VAL A 116 -2.75 12.19 1.49
C VAL A 116 -1.87 13.35 0.98
N PRO A 117 -1.74 14.44 1.76
CA PRO A 117 -0.91 15.57 1.36
C PRO A 117 0.57 15.19 1.39
N TRP A 118 1.34 15.76 0.45
CA TRP A 118 2.75 15.43 0.23
C TRP A 118 3.60 15.56 1.49
N SER A 119 3.57 16.73 2.14
CA SER A 119 4.46 17.08 3.25
C SER A 119 4.16 16.33 4.55
N ALA A 120 2.90 16.01 4.81
CA ALA A 120 2.49 15.33 6.05
C ALA A 120 2.59 13.81 5.93
N THR A 121 2.13 13.22 4.82
CA THR A 121 2.05 11.76 4.67
C THR A 121 2.76 11.27 3.41
N GLY A 122 2.54 11.89 2.25
CA GLY A 122 2.96 11.38 0.93
C GLY A 122 4.45 11.02 0.86
N ARG A 123 5.35 11.94 1.21
CA ARG A 123 6.80 11.69 1.20
C ARG A 123 7.24 10.57 2.14
N HIS A 124 6.55 10.40 3.27
CA HIS A 124 6.85 9.34 4.24
C HIS A 124 6.37 7.97 3.76
N LEU A 125 5.31 7.92 2.95
CA LEU A 125 4.88 6.71 2.26
C LEU A 125 5.83 6.32 1.13
N VAL A 126 6.35 7.30 0.37
CA VAL A 126 7.38 7.03 -0.65
C VAL A 126 8.64 6.48 0.02
N ARG A 127 9.12 7.14 1.09
CA ARG A 127 10.24 6.65 1.89
C ARG A 127 9.97 5.23 2.40
N LEU A 128 8.80 4.96 2.97
CA LEU A 128 8.40 3.63 3.42
C LEU A 128 8.46 2.59 2.30
N ALA A 129 7.92 2.89 1.12
CA ALA A 129 7.96 1.98 -0.02
C ALA A 129 9.40 1.65 -0.41
N VAL A 130 10.28 2.64 -0.48
CA VAL A 130 11.71 2.43 -0.81
C VAL A 130 12.44 1.67 0.30
N THR A 131 12.12 1.92 1.57
CA THR A 131 12.88 1.35 2.70
C THR A 131 12.41 -0.03 3.15
N ASP A 132 11.15 -0.40 2.91
CA ASP A 132 10.54 -1.60 3.49
C ASP A 132 9.94 -2.56 2.45
N ALA A 133 9.76 -2.14 1.19
CA ALA A 133 9.35 -3.06 0.14
C ALA A 133 10.41 -4.16 -0.03
N GLY A 134 9.99 -5.42 0.11
CA GLY A 134 10.83 -6.59 -0.12
C GLY A 134 11.89 -6.87 0.94
N GLY A 135 12.28 -5.91 1.78
CA GLY A 135 13.31 -6.11 2.81
C GLY A 135 12.96 -7.20 3.83
N HIS A 136 11.67 -7.35 4.16
CA HIS A 136 11.17 -8.41 5.06
C HIS A 136 11.37 -9.83 4.51
N LEU A 137 11.72 -10.00 3.23
CA LEU A 137 11.99 -11.31 2.63
C LEU A 137 13.43 -11.80 2.87
N PHE A 138 14.33 -10.91 3.29
CA PHE A 138 15.76 -11.20 3.42
C PHE A 138 16.29 -10.99 4.83
N VAL A 139 15.63 -10.16 5.62
CA VAL A 139 16.03 -9.82 6.98
C VAL A 139 14.89 -10.16 7.91
N ASP A 140 15.20 -10.88 8.99
CA ASP A 140 14.26 -11.03 10.11
C ASP A 140 13.81 -9.64 10.55
N CYS A 141 12.53 -9.49 10.90
CA CYS A 141 11.93 -8.23 11.33
C CYS A 141 12.91 -7.43 12.20
N VAL A 142 13.43 -6.33 11.66
CA VAL A 142 14.36 -5.47 12.40
C VAL A 142 13.66 -5.07 13.68
N ALA A 143 14.18 -5.54 14.82
CA ALA A 143 13.74 -5.12 16.13
C ALA A 143 14.12 -3.63 16.28
N GLY A 144 13.31 -2.75 15.70
CA GLY A 144 13.53 -1.31 15.78
C GLY A 144 13.59 -0.88 17.24
N GLU A 145 14.21 0.28 17.49
CA GLU A 145 14.34 0.84 18.83
C GLU A 145 12.99 0.79 19.57
N ARG A 146 12.95 -0.02 20.63
CA ARG A 146 11.69 -0.35 21.35
C ARG A 146 10.94 0.90 21.80
N THR A 147 11.67 1.98 22.09
CA THR A 147 11.11 3.27 22.51
C THR A 147 10.40 4.01 21.37
N LEU A 148 11.02 4.12 20.18
CA LEU A 148 10.39 4.73 19.01
C LEU A 148 9.14 3.96 18.57
N ALA A 149 9.22 2.62 18.59
CA ALA A 149 8.08 1.77 18.28
C ALA A 149 6.92 1.98 19.27
N ARG A 150 7.19 2.09 20.58
CA ARG A 150 6.15 2.37 21.59
C ARG A 150 5.48 3.72 21.37
N ALA A 151 6.26 4.77 21.12
CA ALA A 151 5.73 6.10 20.88
C ALA A 151 4.84 6.16 19.63
N GLY A 152 5.30 5.57 18.52
CA GLY A 152 4.52 5.52 17.28
C GLY A 152 3.24 4.68 17.40
N MET A 153 3.30 3.53 18.08
CA MET A 153 2.09 2.77 18.40
C MET A 153 1.10 3.57 19.26
N GLY A 154 1.59 4.35 20.23
CA GLY A 154 0.76 5.22 21.06
C GLY A 154 0.01 6.27 20.23
N VAL A 155 0.68 6.91 19.28
CA VAL A 155 0.06 7.87 18.34
C VAL A 155 -1.06 7.20 17.55
N TRP A 156 -0.83 6.02 16.97
CA TRP A 156 -1.86 5.35 16.19
C TRP A 156 -3.01 4.80 17.02
N ARG A 157 -2.76 4.34 18.26
CA ARG A 157 -3.85 3.96 19.18
C ARG A 157 -4.75 5.16 19.48
N ASN A 158 -4.16 6.32 19.76
CA ASN A 158 -4.91 7.55 19.98
C ASN A 158 -5.69 7.96 18.72
N SER A 159 -5.07 7.87 17.55
CA SER A 159 -5.72 8.11 16.26
C SER A 159 -6.93 7.18 16.07
N ILE A 160 -6.78 5.87 16.31
CA ILE A 160 -7.87 4.89 16.23
C ILE A 160 -9.02 5.22 17.20
N GLN A 161 -8.71 5.65 18.43
CA GLN A 161 -9.73 6.08 19.38
C GLN A 161 -10.47 7.35 18.93
N GLY A 162 -9.75 8.28 18.29
CA GLY A 162 -10.29 9.55 17.82
C GLY A 162 -11.10 9.49 16.53
N ILE A 163 -11.04 8.38 15.78
CA ILE A 163 -11.82 8.21 14.55
C ILE A 163 -13.32 8.33 14.85
N ARG A 164 -14.07 9.05 14.01
CA ARG A 164 -15.52 9.18 14.16
C ARG A 164 -16.23 7.83 13.93
N PRO A 165 -17.31 7.50 14.67
CA PRO A 165 -18.07 6.28 14.45
C PRO A 165 -18.67 6.16 13.04
N THR A 166 -18.98 7.29 12.40
CA THR A 166 -19.47 7.34 11.02
C THR A 166 -18.95 8.61 10.36
N GLU A 167 -18.51 8.49 9.12
CA GLU A 167 -18.20 9.59 8.22
C GLU A 167 -19.00 9.37 6.94
N THR A 168 -19.77 10.38 6.52
CA THR A 168 -20.60 10.31 5.31
C THR A 168 -19.71 10.00 4.11
N ASP A 169 -20.14 9.06 3.26
CA ASP A 169 -19.40 8.59 2.08
C ASP A 169 -17.98 8.03 2.34
N GLY A 170 -17.64 7.77 3.61
CA GLY A 170 -16.36 7.20 4.03
C GLY A 170 -16.52 5.82 4.67
N TRP A 171 -16.97 5.80 5.93
CA TRP A 171 -17.00 4.56 6.73
C TRP A 171 -18.06 4.56 7.82
N ARG A 172 -18.41 3.35 8.27
CA ARG A 172 -19.17 3.07 9.49
C ARG A 172 -18.38 2.14 10.38
N VAL A 173 -18.06 2.56 11.59
CA VAL A 173 -17.37 1.71 12.58
C VAL A 173 -18.35 0.68 13.13
N LEU A 174 -17.95 -0.59 13.06
CA LEU A 174 -18.70 -1.73 13.56
C LEU A 174 -18.25 -2.14 14.96
N ARG A 175 -16.94 -2.07 15.22
CA ARG A 175 -16.32 -2.42 16.49
C ARG A 175 -15.03 -1.62 16.69
N ARG A 176 -14.75 -1.23 17.94
CA ARG A 176 -13.50 -0.57 18.32
C ARG A 176 -12.97 -1.14 19.63
N THR A 177 -11.67 -1.34 19.69
CA THR A 177 -10.89 -1.60 20.93
C THR A 177 -9.79 -0.55 21.02
N ALA A 178 -9.00 -0.54 22.10
CA ALA A 178 -7.89 0.40 22.28
C ALA A 178 -6.84 0.34 21.15
N ASP A 179 -6.68 -0.83 20.55
CA ASP A 179 -5.64 -1.19 19.60
C ASP A 179 -6.17 -1.55 18.21
N SER A 180 -7.49 -1.67 18.03
CA SER A 180 -8.07 -2.07 16.75
C SER A 180 -9.40 -1.41 16.42
N LEU A 181 -9.71 -1.34 15.13
CA LEU A 181 -10.95 -0.82 14.61
C LEU A 181 -11.41 -1.68 13.44
N TRP A 182 -12.70 -2.00 13.45
CA TRP A 182 -13.41 -2.67 12.37
C TRP A 182 -14.47 -1.73 11.84
N ALA A 183 -14.50 -1.57 10.54
CA ALA A 183 -15.46 -0.70 9.87
C ALA A 183 -16.01 -1.35 8.61
N GLN A 184 -17.13 -0.82 8.13
CA GLN A 184 -17.66 -1.04 6.81
C GLN A 184 -17.35 0.20 5.96
N PRO A 185 -16.81 0.06 4.74
CA PRO A 185 -16.70 1.17 3.82
C PRO A 185 -18.10 1.62 3.39
N LEU A 186 -18.36 2.92 3.50
CA LEU A 186 -19.57 3.55 3.01
C LEU A 186 -19.19 4.32 1.74
N GLY A 187 -18.82 3.64 0.66
CA GLY A 187 -18.68 4.34 -0.63
C GLY A 187 -20.04 4.77 -1.19
N TRP A 188 -20.03 5.55 -2.26
CA TRP A 188 -21.23 5.79 -3.07
C TRP A 188 -21.05 5.16 -4.46
N PRO A 189 -21.63 3.97 -4.74
CA PRO A 189 -22.44 3.15 -3.85
C PRO A 189 -21.61 2.38 -2.79
N GLY A 190 -22.26 1.94 -1.71
CA GLY A 190 -21.59 1.19 -0.65
C GLY A 190 -21.42 -0.27 -1.05
N VAL A 191 -20.21 -0.84 -0.88
CA VAL A 191 -19.97 -2.26 -1.17
C VAL A 191 -20.46 -3.11 0.00
N ARG A 192 -21.62 -3.78 -0.19
CA ARG A 192 -22.19 -4.66 0.83
C ARG A 192 -21.26 -5.83 1.12
N GLY A 193 -20.99 -6.07 2.41
CA GLY A 193 -20.15 -7.19 2.85
C GLY A 193 -18.64 -6.91 2.84
N ALA A 194 -18.19 -5.79 2.27
CA ALA A 194 -16.80 -5.37 2.41
C ALA A 194 -16.50 -4.93 3.85
N ARG A 195 -15.30 -5.26 4.36
CA ARG A 195 -14.90 -5.00 5.74
C ARG A 195 -13.50 -4.43 5.80
N ILE A 196 -13.34 -3.39 6.61
CA ILE A 196 -12.04 -2.78 6.91
C ILE A 196 -11.62 -3.22 8.30
N GLY A 197 -10.35 -3.63 8.43
CA GLY A 197 -9.69 -3.87 9.71
C GLY A 197 -8.44 -3.02 9.83
N ILE A 198 -8.29 -2.33 10.96
CA ILE A 198 -7.07 -1.62 11.34
C ILE A 198 -6.65 -2.10 12.71
N ALA A 199 -5.39 -2.49 12.88
CA ALA A 199 -4.87 -2.95 14.17
C ALA A 199 -3.45 -2.46 14.42
N VAL A 200 -3.18 -1.97 15.63
CA VAL A 200 -1.83 -1.67 16.11
C VAL A 200 -1.29 -2.91 16.82
N GLN A 201 -0.50 -3.71 16.11
CA GLN A 201 -0.03 -5.00 16.59
C GLN A 201 1.36 -4.91 17.23
N GLY A 202 1.52 -5.67 18.31
CA GLY A 202 2.78 -5.84 19.01
C GLY A 202 3.73 -6.87 18.36
N ASN A 203 3.22 -7.73 17.48
CA ASN A 203 3.99 -8.80 16.83
C ASN A 203 3.36 -9.18 15.47
N ASN A 204 3.89 -8.61 14.39
CA ASN A 204 3.55 -8.90 13.01
C ASN A 204 4.80 -9.51 12.33
N ALA A 205 4.65 -10.65 11.67
CA ALA A 205 5.79 -11.37 11.08
C ALA A 205 6.52 -10.59 9.97
N ARG A 206 5.89 -9.56 9.38
CA ARG A 206 6.45 -8.78 8.26
C ARG A 206 7.15 -7.50 8.71
N VAL A 207 6.66 -6.85 9.77
CA VAL A 207 7.15 -5.53 10.23
C VAL A 207 7.40 -5.43 11.74
N GLY A 208 7.24 -6.52 12.48
CA GLY A 208 7.32 -6.54 13.95
C GLY A 208 6.19 -5.75 14.59
N ARG A 209 6.52 -4.65 15.26
CA ARG A 209 5.52 -3.76 15.88
C ARG A 209 5.04 -2.76 14.84
N GLY A 210 3.73 -2.62 14.64
CA GLY A 210 3.23 -1.76 13.56
C GLY A 210 1.72 -1.61 13.49
N LEU A 211 1.29 -0.95 12.42
CA LEU A 211 -0.09 -0.83 11.98
C LEU A 211 -0.34 -1.87 10.90
N GLU A 212 -1.32 -2.74 11.09
CA GLU A 212 -1.88 -3.57 10.02
C GLU A 212 -3.18 -2.94 9.54
N TYR A 213 -3.30 -2.83 8.22
CA TYR A 213 -4.54 -2.47 7.54
C TYR A 213 -4.94 -3.59 6.59
N ARG A 214 -6.25 -3.86 6.56
CA ARG A 214 -6.85 -4.79 5.63
C ARG A 214 -8.20 -4.29 5.14
N LEU A 215 -8.47 -4.51 3.85
CA LEU A 215 -9.78 -4.37 3.23
C LEU A 215 -10.15 -5.71 2.62
N GLU A 216 -11.15 -6.36 3.22
CA GLU A 216 -11.68 -7.65 2.79
C GLU A 216 -12.91 -7.43 1.92
N MET A 217 -12.90 -7.97 0.71
CA MET A 217 -14.07 -7.99 -0.18
C MET A 217 -15.02 -9.12 0.24
N PRO A 218 -16.33 -9.00 -0.05
CA PRO A 218 -17.23 -10.13 0.11
C PRO A 218 -16.71 -11.35 -0.66
N ALA A 219 -16.99 -12.55 -0.14
CA ALA A 219 -16.67 -13.78 -0.87
C ALA A 219 -17.59 -13.87 -2.09
N THR A 220 -17.00 -14.06 -3.27
CA THR A 220 -17.74 -14.09 -4.54
C THR A 220 -17.40 -15.29 -5.40
N ASP A 221 -16.16 -15.77 -5.32
CA ASP A 221 -15.63 -16.81 -6.21
C ASP A 221 -15.27 -18.03 -5.34
N THR A 222 -15.80 -19.20 -5.69
CA THR A 222 -15.38 -20.48 -5.09
C THR A 222 -14.24 -21.14 -5.88
N ASP A 223 -13.99 -20.70 -7.11
CA ASP A 223 -12.86 -21.13 -7.93
C ASP A 223 -11.58 -20.36 -7.58
N ALA A 224 -10.52 -21.11 -7.27
CA ALA A 224 -9.23 -20.58 -6.89
C ALA A 224 -8.47 -19.89 -8.03
N GLU A 225 -8.64 -20.34 -9.28
CA GLU A 225 -8.00 -19.68 -10.43
C GLU A 225 -8.67 -18.34 -10.73
N ALA A 226 -10.01 -18.33 -10.76
CA ALA A 226 -10.80 -17.11 -10.86
C ALA A 226 -10.40 -16.09 -9.78
N LEU A 227 -10.35 -16.51 -8.51
CA LEU A 227 -9.99 -15.62 -7.40
C LEU A 227 -8.54 -15.11 -7.50
N ALA A 228 -7.60 -15.93 -7.97
CA ALA A 228 -6.23 -15.50 -8.22
C ALA A 228 -6.15 -14.43 -9.33
N ALA A 229 -6.83 -14.66 -10.45
CA ALA A 229 -6.89 -13.72 -11.56
C ALA A 229 -7.54 -12.39 -11.13
N TYR A 230 -8.56 -12.46 -10.26
CA TYR A 230 -9.19 -11.27 -9.69
C TYR A 230 -8.20 -10.42 -8.89
N CYS A 231 -7.55 -11.00 -7.88
CA CYS A 231 -6.60 -10.24 -7.06
C CYS A 231 -5.42 -9.72 -7.90
N ASP A 232 -5.01 -10.45 -8.95
CA ASP A 232 -3.98 -9.98 -9.87
C ASP A 232 -4.43 -8.75 -10.69
N ALA A 233 -5.64 -8.79 -11.24
CA ALA A 233 -6.24 -7.66 -11.94
C ALA A 233 -6.39 -6.42 -11.03
N LEU A 234 -6.74 -6.62 -9.75
CA LEU A 234 -6.79 -5.53 -8.78
C LEU A 234 -5.41 -4.93 -8.50
N ASN A 235 -4.36 -5.74 -8.33
CA ASN A 235 -2.99 -5.23 -8.16
C ASN A 235 -2.50 -4.46 -9.40
N GLN A 236 -2.89 -4.90 -10.60
CA GLN A 236 -2.61 -4.17 -11.84
C GLN A 236 -3.36 -2.83 -11.87
N GLN A 237 -4.65 -2.83 -11.53
CA GLN A 237 -5.45 -1.60 -11.47
C GLN A 237 -4.87 -0.58 -10.49
N GLU A 238 -4.44 -1.01 -9.31
CA GLU A 238 -3.81 -0.17 -8.29
C GLU A 238 -2.44 0.41 -8.74
N TRP A 239 -1.79 -0.20 -9.73
CA TRP A 239 -0.59 0.31 -10.38
C TRP A 239 -0.89 1.39 -11.43
N GLU A 240 -1.93 1.15 -12.21
CA GLU A 240 -2.22 1.95 -13.40
C GLU A 240 -3.08 3.18 -13.08
N THR A 241 -3.99 3.06 -12.11
CA THR A 241 -5.12 4.00 -11.92
C THR A 241 -5.39 4.30 -10.45
N ALA A 242 -5.78 5.53 -10.11
CA ALA A 242 -6.01 5.95 -8.73
C ALA A 242 -7.32 5.37 -8.18
N THR A 243 -7.16 4.38 -7.30
CA THR A 243 -8.17 3.53 -6.66
C THR A 243 -8.35 3.92 -5.18
N GLY A 244 -8.25 5.22 -4.89
CA GLY A 244 -8.06 5.75 -3.54
C GLY A 244 -6.58 5.85 -3.14
N ALA A 245 -6.19 6.95 -2.50
CA ALA A 245 -4.82 7.20 -2.05
C ALA A 245 -4.53 6.56 -0.67
N PRO A 246 -3.34 5.98 -0.40
CA PRO A 246 -2.26 5.53 -1.29
C PRO A 246 -2.34 4.02 -1.61
N HIS A 247 -1.69 3.58 -2.70
CA HIS A 247 -1.41 2.17 -2.98
C HIS A 247 -0.05 1.78 -2.37
N ILE A 248 -0.08 1.19 -1.18
CA ILE A 248 1.09 0.79 -0.38
C ILE A 248 1.01 -0.68 0.07
N GLY A 249 -0.01 -1.41 -0.37
CA GLY A 249 -0.30 -2.78 0.03
C GLY A 249 -0.55 -3.65 -1.18
N ALA A 250 -1.01 -4.88 -0.95
CA ALA A 250 -1.27 -5.83 -2.02
C ALA A 250 -2.63 -6.51 -1.85
N TRP A 251 -3.33 -6.70 -2.97
CA TRP A 251 -4.45 -7.62 -3.08
C TRP A 251 -3.94 -9.07 -3.09
N SER A 252 -4.55 -9.91 -2.27
CA SER A 252 -4.14 -11.29 -2.07
C SER A 252 -5.30 -12.14 -1.57
N VAL A 253 -5.18 -13.46 -1.63
CA VAL A 253 -6.20 -14.37 -1.11
C VAL A 253 -5.93 -14.70 0.36
N THR A 254 -6.96 -14.56 1.19
CA THR A 254 -6.92 -14.98 2.59
C THR A 254 -7.03 -16.49 2.73
N GLU A 255 -6.68 -17.02 3.90
CA GLU A 255 -6.93 -18.45 4.25
C GLU A 255 -8.41 -18.84 4.15
N ALA A 256 -9.31 -17.87 4.35
CA ALA A 256 -10.76 -18.05 4.22
C ALA A 256 -11.26 -17.98 2.76
N GLY A 257 -10.37 -17.85 1.77
CA GLY A 257 -10.74 -17.81 0.35
C GLY A 257 -11.37 -16.49 -0.09
N GLN A 258 -10.93 -15.36 0.47
CA GLN A 258 -11.45 -14.03 0.11
C GLN A 258 -10.34 -13.16 -0.47
N CYS A 259 -10.66 -12.28 -1.43
CA CYS A 259 -9.69 -11.28 -1.87
C CYS A 259 -9.59 -10.16 -0.83
N CYS A 260 -8.38 -9.84 -0.43
CA CYS A 260 -8.06 -8.92 0.64
C CYS A 260 -6.86 -8.05 0.25
N TYR A 261 -7.05 -6.74 0.33
CA TYR A 261 -5.96 -5.79 0.25
C TYR A 261 -5.31 -5.66 1.62
N ARG A 262 -3.99 -5.79 1.73
CA ARG A 262 -3.28 -5.69 3.00
C ARG A 262 -2.04 -4.79 2.91
N ALA A 263 -1.82 -3.99 3.94
CA ALA A 263 -0.58 -3.26 4.16
C ALA A 263 -0.16 -3.39 5.63
N SER A 264 1.14 -3.48 5.90
CA SER A 264 1.72 -3.51 7.25
C SER A 264 2.79 -2.44 7.36
N VAL A 265 2.59 -1.47 8.25
CA VAL A 265 3.46 -0.28 8.39
C VAL A 265 4.19 -0.33 9.74
N PRO A 266 5.52 -0.21 9.77
CA PRO A 266 6.29 -0.31 11.00
C PRO A 266 6.03 0.86 11.96
N ALA A 267 5.96 0.56 13.26
CA ALA A 267 5.59 1.51 14.31
C ALA A 267 6.51 2.74 14.40
N ARG A 268 7.76 2.65 13.95
CA ARG A 268 8.70 3.78 13.92
C ARG A 268 8.18 4.97 13.10
N LEU A 269 7.21 4.75 12.21
CA LEU A 269 6.59 5.81 11.41
C LEU A 269 5.36 6.45 12.05
N GLY A 270 4.86 5.95 13.18
CA GLY A 270 3.60 6.43 13.75
C GLY A 270 3.61 7.91 14.12
N ARG A 271 4.74 8.44 14.61
CA ARG A 271 4.87 9.88 14.88
C ARG A 271 4.96 10.75 13.62
N ARG A 272 5.38 10.17 12.50
CA ARG A 272 5.55 10.87 11.22
C ARG A 272 4.26 10.88 10.40
N MET A 273 3.41 9.87 10.58
CA MET A 273 2.13 9.73 9.88
C MET A 273 1.00 9.44 10.88
N PRO A 274 0.65 10.41 11.75
CA PRO A 274 -0.35 10.22 12.80
C PRO A 274 -1.76 9.92 12.25
N ASP A 275 -2.09 10.49 11.09
CA ASP A 275 -3.41 10.37 10.45
C ASP A 275 -3.56 9.13 9.57
N LEU A 276 -2.50 8.32 9.41
CA LEU A 276 -2.51 7.17 8.51
C LEU A 276 -3.70 6.21 8.75
N PRO A 277 -4.11 5.87 9.99
CA PRO A 277 -5.30 5.05 10.21
C PRO A 277 -6.58 5.65 9.59
N ARG A 278 -6.79 6.96 9.74
CA ARG A 278 -7.95 7.66 9.16
C ARG A 278 -7.84 7.71 7.64
N GLN A 279 -6.66 8.00 7.11
CA GLN A 279 -6.39 8.07 5.67
C GLN A 279 -6.69 6.75 4.97
N LEU A 280 -6.32 5.62 5.58
CA LEU A 280 -6.63 4.30 5.05
C LEU A 280 -8.14 3.99 5.10
N LEU A 281 -8.89 4.48 6.09
CA LEU A 281 -10.35 4.36 6.11
C LEU A 281 -11.00 5.18 5.00
N ALA A 282 -10.60 6.44 4.86
CA ALA A 282 -11.18 7.39 3.92
C ALA A 282 -11.15 6.86 2.47
N THR A 283 -10.08 6.14 2.10
CA THR A 283 -9.90 5.66 0.73
C THR A 283 -10.35 4.22 0.50
N SER A 284 -10.79 3.53 1.55
CA SER A 284 -11.31 2.15 1.46
C SER A 284 -12.60 2.05 0.63
N GLY A 285 -13.46 3.07 0.66
CA GLY A 285 -14.71 3.09 -0.11
C GLY A 285 -14.49 3.14 -1.61
N ALA A 286 -13.61 4.04 -2.07
CA ALA A 286 -13.20 4.15 -3.47
C ALA A 286 -12.54 2.84 -3.95
N ARG A 287 -11.61 2.30 -3.14
CA ARG A 287 -10.92 1.04 -3.42
C ARG A 287 -11.89 -0.14 -3.57
N ALA A 288 -12.84 -0.28 -2.63
CA ALA A 288 -13.83 -1.36 -2.68
C ALA A 288 -14.73 -1.25 -3.93
N ASN A 289 -15.15 -0.04 -4.30
CA ASN A 289 -15.96 0.18 -5.50
C ASN A 289 -15.20 -0.16 -6.78
N ALA A 290 -13.94 0.28 -6.89
CA ALA A 290 -13.08 -0.04 -8.01
C ALA A 290 -12.92 -1.57 -8.16
N ALA A 291 -12.78 -2.28 -7.03
CA ALA A 291 -12.69 -3.73 -7.04
C ALA A 291 -13.98 -4.41 -7.54
N MET A 292 -15.16 -3.96 -7.10
CA MET A 292 -16.44 -4.46 -7.62
C MET A 292 -16.61 -4.20 -9.12
N ALA A 293 -16.08 -3.09 -9.64
CA ALA A 293 -16.12 -2.81 -11.08
C ALA A 293 -15.26 -3.78 -11.88
N VAL A 294 -14.06 -4.12 -11.40
CA VAL A 294 -13.20 -5.16 -12.02
C VAL A 294 -13.88 -6.52 -11.99
N GLN A 295 -14.55 -6.84 -10.89
CA GLN A 295 -15.31 -8.07 -10.78
C GLN A 295 -16.45 -8.14 -11.80
N ALA A 296 -17.25 -7.10 -11.95
CA ALA A 296 -18.36 -7.07 -12.90
C ALA A 296 -17.93 -7.17 -14.37
N MET A 297 -16.66 -6.90 -14.70
CA MET A 297 -16.11 -7.09 -16.05
C MET A 297 -15.69 -8.53 -16.34
N ARG A 298 -15.69 -9.41 -15.32
CA ARG A 298 -15.33 -10.83 -15.44
C ARG A 298 -16.54 -11.74 -15.64
N ASP A 299 -17.72 -11.27 -15.22
CA ASP A 299 -19.02 -11.94 -15.39
C ASP A 299 -19.62 -11.63 -16.77
#